data_AF-A0A8T5BRR8-F1
#
_entry.id   AF-A0A8T5BRR8-F1
#
_cell.length_a   1.000
_cell.length_b   1.000
_cell.length_c   1.000
_cell.angle_alpha   90.00
_cell.angle_beta   90.00
_cell.angle_gamma   90.00
#
_symmetry.space_group_name_H-M   'P 1'
#
loop_
_entity.id
_entity.type
_entity.pdbx_description
1 polymer ?
#
loop_
_entity_poly.entity_id
_entity_poly.type
_entity_poly.pdbx_seq_one_letter_code
_entity_poly.pdbx_strand_id
1 'polypeptide(L)'
;MLSWINLAHDAHQLLQAFYWVMMDVSNSLEEAMDKADGGVKLHLMLASKRCNLIIEHIKIAIEGVELNPDKKPNREKLESILGTLSIETLENIKSTIKKLINDLASSGNCNPSWLSTKLMEIANIICIASGLLRAFSNSLKDNQNENTWRTCLILQTIAQDLEIIANTHRYLASNPKMLVKEL
;
A
#
# COMPACT_ATOMS: atom_id res chain seq x y z
N MET A 1 -2.10 13.70 30.30
CA MET A 1 -2.30 14.73 29.26
C MET A 1 -1.17 14.72 28.22
N LEU A 2 0.10 14.55 28.62
CA LEU A 2 1.25 14.46 27.70
C LEU A 2 1.30 13.19 26.80
N SER A 3 0.72 12.06 27.22
CA SER A 3 0.76 10.81 26.41
C SER A 3 -0.10 10.86 25.14
N TRP A 4 -1.16 11.68 25.13
CA TRP A 4 -2.13 11.71 24.02
C TRP A 4 -1.71 12.64 22.88
N ILE A 5 -1.01 13.73 23.20
CA ILE A 5 -0.44 14.65 22.21
C ILE A 5 0.61 13.92 21.38
N ASN A 6 1.41 13.07 22.01
CA ASN A 6 2.38 12.22 21.30
C ASN A 6 1.70 11.20 20.39
N LEU A 7 0.64 10.53 20.85
CA LEU A 7 -0.04 9.50 20.05
C LEU A 7 -0.71 10.07 18.77
N ALA A 8 -1.35 11.24 18.86
CA ALA A 8 -1.93 11.91 17.70
C ALA A 8 -0.85 12.45 16.75
N HIS A 9 0.26 12.96 17.28
CA HIS A 9 1.39 13.40 16.47
C HIS A 9 2.06 12.22 15.73
N ASP A 10 2.25 11.10 16.41
CA ASP A 10 2.83 9.88 15.82
C ASP A 10 1.88 9.28 14.77
N ALA A 11 0.56 9.34 15.01
CA ALA A 11 -0.47 8.95 14.03
C ALA A 11 -0.35 9.70 12.72
N HIS A 12 -0.19 11.01 12.85
CA HIS A 12 -0.07 11.93 11.75
C HIS A 12 1.22 11.73 10.96
N GLN A 13 2.35 11.55 11.64
CA GLN A 13 3.61 11.23 10.97
C GLN A 13 3.52 9.88 10.23
N LEU A 14 2.88 8.88 10.85
CA LEU A 14 2.68 7.57 10.23
C LEU A 14 1.79 7.66 8.99
N LEU A 15 0.68 8.40 9.05
CA LEU A 15 -0.18 8.65 7.89
C LEU A 15 0.56 9.38 6.77
N GLN A 16 1.35 10.40 7.10
CA GLN A 16 2.14 11.14 6.12
C GLN A 16 3.20 10.25 5.46
N ALA A 17 3.90 9.41 6.22
CA ALA A 17 4.86 8.48 5.66
C ALA A 17 4.16 7.40 4.81
N PHE A 18 3.03 6.88 5.27
CA PHE A 18 2.23 5.89 4.54
C PHE A 18 1.68 6.45 3.23
N TYR A 19 1.23 7.71 3.20
CA TYR A 19 0.84 8.44 1.99
C TYR A 19 1.94 8.38 0.93
N TRP A 20 3.17 8.73 1.30
CA TRP A 20 4.30 8.76 0.36
C TRP A 20 4.74 7.37 -0.11
N VAL A 21 4.62 6.34 0.75
CA VAL A 21 4.84 4.94 0.35
C VAL A 21 3.79 4.51 -0.68
N MET A 22 2.51 4.81 -0.43
CA MET A 22 1.43 4.46 -1.35
C MET A 22 1.57 5.19 -2.69
N MET A 23 1.95 6.48 -2.67
CA MET A 23 2.30 7.24 -3.89
C MET A 23 3.40 6.55 -4.70
N ASP A 24 4.48 6.12 -4.04
CA ASP A 24 5.58 5.42 -4.70
C ASP A 24 5.15 4.07 -5.31
N VAL A 25 4.28 3.33 -4.62
CA VAL A 25 3.69 2.08 -5.16
C VAL A 25 2.81 2.40 -6.37
N SER A 26 1.94 3.41 -6.28
CA SER A 26 1.02 3.78 -7.36
C SER A 26 1.77 4.18 -8.62
N ASN A 27 2.78 5.05 -8.49
CA ASN A 27 3.63 5.46 -9.60
C ASN A 27 4.33 4.25 -10.26
N SER A 28 4.82 3.30 -9.44
CA SER A 28 5.47 2.10 -9.95
C SER A 28 4.49 1.19 -10.71
N LEU A 29 3.23 1.11 -10.27
CA LEU A 29 2.17 0.36 -10.95
C LEU A 29 1.76 1.05 -12.27
N GLU A 30 1.68 2.38 -12.29
CA GLU A 30 1.35 3.16 -13.48
C GLU A 30 2.45 3.03 -14.55
N GLU A 31 3.72 3.17 -14.18
CA GLU A 31 4.86 2.92 -15.08
C GLU A 31 4.88 1.48 -15.63
N ALA A 32 4.39 0.52 -14.84
CA ALA A 32 4.29 -0.87 -15.22
C ALA A 32 3.17 -1.14 -16.22
N MET A 33 2.04 -0.47 -16.02
CA MET A 33 0.83 -0.61 -16.84
C MET A 33 1.08 -0.27 -18.31
N ASP A 34 1.92 0.72 -18.58
CA ASP A 34 2.29 1.12 -19.95
C ASP A 34 3.07 0.05 -20.71
N LYS A 35 3.71 -0.86 -19.98
CA LYS A 35 4.59 -1.91 -20.51
C LYS A 35 3.96 -3.30 -20.48
N ALA A 36 2.78 -3.42 -19.87
CA ALA A 36 2.06 -4.68 -19.71
C ALA A 36 0.93 -4.81 -20.75
N ASP A 37 0.48 -6.05 -20.96
CA ASP A 37 -0.68 -6.35 -21.79
C ASP A 37 -1.59 -7.41 -21.12
N GLY A 38 -2.80 -7.59 -21.65
CA GLY A 38 -3.75 -8.63 -21.23
C GLY A 38 -4.12 -8.61 -19.74
N GLY A 39 -4.15 -9.79 -19.12
CA GLY A 39 -4.57 -9.97 -17.72
C GLY A 39 -3.66 -9.23 -16.73
N VAL A 40 -2.36 -9.14 -17.01
CA VAL A 40 -1.42 -8.39 -16.17
C VAL A 40 -1.73 -6.89 -16.22
N LYS A 41 -1.96 -6.33 -17.40
CA LYS A 41 -2.34 -4.91 -17.53
C LYS A 41 -3.61 -4.59 -16.75
N LEU A 42 -4.64 -5.42 -16.90
CA LEU A 42 -5.88 -5.26 -16.15
C LEU A 42 -5.64 -5.30 -14.63
N HIS A 43 -4.78 -6.22 -14.15
CA HIS A 43 -4.49 -6.30 -12.73
C HIS A 43 -3.71 -5.10 -12.21
N LEU A 44 -2.69 -4.63 -12.94
CA LEU A 44 -1.94 -3.42 -12.62
C LEU A 44 -2.85 -2.18 -12.58
N MET A 45 -3.76 -2.03 -13.55
CA MET A 45 -4.78 -0.97 -13.58
C MET A 45 -5.65 -0.99 -12.32
N LEU A 46 -6.17 -2.16 -11.94
CA LEU A 46 -7.03 -2.30 -10.77
C LEU A 46 -6.26 -2.04 -9.46
N ALA A 47 -5.01 -2.48 -9.38
CA ALA A 47 -4.14 -2.23 -8.23
C ALA A 47 -3.79 -0.74 -8.08
N SER A 48 -3.40 -0.08 -9.18
CA SER A 48 -3.12 1.37 -9.22
C SER A 48 -4.35 2.17 -8.80
N LYS A 49 -5.53 1.87 -9.36
CA LYS A 49 -6.78 2.56 -8.99
C LYS A 49 -7.09 2.44 -7.49
N ARG A 50 -6.87 1.27 -6.89
CA ARG A 50 -7.05 1.08 -5.44
C ARG A 50 -6.02 1.84 -4.63
N CYS A 51 -4.75 1.87 -5.07
CA CYS A 51 -3.72 2.68 -4.44
C CYS A 51 -4.08 4.16 -4.47
N ASN A 52 -4.58 4.67 -5.60
CA ASN A 52 -5.03 6.06 -5.74
C ASN A 52 -6.20 6.40 -4.80
N LEU A 53 -7.18 5.51 -4.63
CA LEU A 53 -8.24 5.69 -3.63
C LEU A 53 -7.69 5.76 -2.20
N ILE A 54 -6.76 4.87 -1.84
CA ILE A 54 -6.10 4.90 -0.52
C ILE A 54 -5.34 6.22 -0.33
N ILE A 55 -4.58 6.66 -1.34
CA ILE A 55 -3.83 7.93 -1.33
C ILE A 55 -4.79 9.11 -1.09
N GLU A 56 -5.92 9.17 -1.79
CA GLU A 56 -6.94 10.21 -1.62
C GLU A 56 -7.52 10.19 -0.19
N HIS A 57 -7.87 9.02 0.34
CA HIS A 57 -8.35 8.89 1.71
C HIS A 57 -7.31 9.37 2.75
N ILE A 58 -6.04 8.98 2.59
CA ILE A 58 -4.97 9.44 3.48
C ILE A 58 -4.78 10.96 3.37
N LYS A 59 -4.81 11.51 2.14
CA LYS A 59 -4.66 12.95 1.91
C LYS A 59 -5.75 13.74 2.64
N ILE A 60 -7.00 13.30 2.54
CA ILE A 60 -8.13 13.89 3.28
C ILE A 60 -7.88 13.85 4.80
N ALA A 61 -7.31 12.75 5.32
CA ALA A 61 -6.97 12.64 6.75
C ALA A 61 -5.92 13.66 7.17
N ILE A 62 -4.85 13.78 6.39
CA ILE A 62 -3.71 14.66 6.65
C ILE A 62 -4.14 16.13 6.59
N GLU A 63 -4.92 16.50 5.56
CA GLU A 63 -5.44 17.88 5.41
C GLU A 63 -6.42 18.23 6.53
N GLY A 64 -7.24 17.27 6.96
CA GLY A 64 -8.19 17.46 8.07
C GLY A 64 -7.55 17.74 9.43
N VAL A 65 -6.23 17.55 9.56
CA VAL A 65 -5.45 17.83 10.78
C VAL A 65 -4.36 18.88 10.53
N GLU A 66 -4.53 19.69 9.48
CA GLU A 66 -3.68 20.83 9.10
C GLU A 66 -2.21 20.47 8.79
N LEU A 67 -1.96 19.23 8.40
CA LEU A 67 -0.64 18.81 7.92
C LEU A 67 -0.53 19.03 6.42
N ASN A 68 0.66 19.42 5.98
CA ASN A 68 0.92 19.65 4.56
C ASN A 68 1.39 18.34 3.89
N PRO A 69 0.62 17.75 2.96
CA PRO A 69 1.01 16.53 2.24
C PRO A 69 2.08 16.76 1.16
N ASP A 70 2.36 18.01 0.76
CA ASP A 70 3.13 18.33 -0.45
C ASP A 70 4.65 18.17 -0.31
N LYS A 71 5.16 18.01 0.92
CA LYS A 71 6.60 17.87 1.16
C LYS A 71 6.97 16.41 1.44
N LYS A 72 7.47 15.71 0.42
CA LYS A 72 7.99 14.34 0.55
C LYS A 72 9.14 14.31 1.58
N PRO A 73 9.01 13.53 2.68
CA PRO A 73 10.14 13.30 3.57
C PRO A 73 11.26 12.57 2.82
N ASN A 74 12.51 12.88 3.16
CA ASN A 74 13.64 12.15 2.62
C ASN A 74 13.63 10.69 3.14
N ARG A 75 14.44 9.84 2.52
CA ARG A 75 14.52 8.41 2.88
C ARG A 75 14.80 8.19 4.36
N GLU A 76 15.79 8.87 4.91
CA GLU A 76 16.17 8.77 6.33
C GLU A 76 14.99 9.08 7.26
N LYS A 77 14.20 10.11 6.94
CA LYS A 77 13.02 10.46 7.72
C LYS A 77 11.93 9.40 7.60
N LEU A 78 11.68 8.86 6.40
CA LEU A 78 10.73 7.76 6.22
C LEU A 78 11.16 6.51 7.00
N GLU A 79 12.45 6.16 6.97
CA GLU A 79 13.00 5.05 7.75
C GLU A 79 12.86 5.28 9.26
N SER A 80 13.03 6.51 9.75
CA SER A 80 12.82 6.84 11.16
C SER A 80 11.36 6.68 11.62
N ILE A 81 10.39 6.87 10.72
CA ILE A 81 8.95 6.80 11.03
C ILE A 81 8.42 5.37 10.85
N LEU A 82 8.74 4.74 9.72
CA LEU A 82 8.17 3.44 9.32
C LEU A 82 9.06 2.25 9.66
N GLY A 83 10.33 2.50 9.99
CA GLY A 83 11.36 1.48 10.13
C GLY A 83 11.96 1.04 8.79
N THR A 84 13.21 0.59 8.84
CA THR A 84 13.98 0.12 7.67
C THR A 84 13.27 -1.01 6.91
N LEU A 85 12.67 -1.96 7.64
CA LEU A 85 11.96 -3.10 7.04
C LEU A 85 10.80 -2.67 6.12
N SER A 86 10.08 -1.60 6.48
CA SER A 86 8.99 -1.08 5.66
C SER A 86 9.49 -0.50 4.34
N ILE A 87 10.64 0.18 4.36
CA ILE A 87 11.26 0.75 3.16
C ILE A 87 11.86 -0.35 2.28
N GLU A 88 12.53 -1.35 2.86
CA GLU A 88 13.00 -2.53 2.12
C GLU A 88 11.85 -3.29 1.47
N THR A 89 10.72 -3.39 2.16
CA THR A 89 9.50 -4.01 1.64
C THR A 89 8.96 -3.25 0.42
N LEU A 90 8.94 -1.92 0.46
CA LEU A 90 8.58 -1.08 -0.69
C LEU A 90 9.51 -1.34 -1.88
N GLU A 91 10.82 -1.35 -1.66
CA GLU A 91 11.81 -1.63 -2.71
C GLU A 91 11.66 -3.04 -3.29
N ASN A 92 11.32 -4.03 -2.46
CA ASN A 92 11.02 -5.39 -2.91
C ASN A 92 9.75 -5.45 -3.78
N ILE A 93 8.71 -4.68 -3.45
CA ILE A 93 7.50 -4.57 -4.29
C ILE A 93 7.87 -3.95 -5.65
N LYS A 94 8.60 -2.83 -5.65
CA LYS A 94 9.05 -2.17 -6.89
C LYS A 94 9.90 -3.09 -7.75
N SER A 95 10.84 -3.81 -7.14
CA SER A 95 11.69 -4.79 -7.82
C SER A 95 10.88 -5.95 -8.41
N THR A 96 9.87 -6.43 -7.69
CA THR A 96 8.96 -7.49 -8.15
C THR A 96 8.15 -7.05 -9.36
N ILE A 97 7.57 -5.85 -9.32
CA ILE A 97 6.84 -5.26 -10.45
C ILE A 97 7.76 -5.13 -11.66
N LYS A 98 8.98 -4.61 -11.47
CA LYS A 98 9.97 -4.45 -12.55
C LYS A 98 10.35 -5.79 -13.18
N LYS A 99 10.60 -6.82 -12.35
CA LYS A 99 10.91 -8.16 -12.84
C LYS A 99 9.74 -8.75 -13.64
N LEU A 100 8.51 -8.63 -13.14
CA LEU A 100 7.33 -9.12 -13.84
C LEU A 100 7.21 -8.51 -15.25
N ILE A 101 7.38 -7.19 -15.38
CA ILE A 101 7.35 -6.51 -16.68
C ILE A 101 8.47 -7.04 -17.59
N ASN A 102 9.68 -7.19 -17.07
CA ASN A 102 10.82 -7.65 -17.86
C ASN A 102 10.63 -9.10 -18.35
N ASP A 103 10.11 -9.98 -17.50
CA ASP A 103 9.82 -11.38 -17.85
C ASP A 103 8.78 -11.44 -18.98
N LEU A 104 7.71 -10.65 -18.87
CA LEU A 104 6.67 -10.55 -19.89
C LEU A 104 7.18 -9.93 -21.19
N ALA A 105 7.99 -8.88 -21.12
CA ALA A 105 8.54 -8.21 -22.30
C ALA A 105 9.55 -9.09 -23.06
N SER A 106 10.34 -9.91 -22.35
CA SER A 106 11.38 -10.76 -22.93
C SER A 106 10.85 -12.09 -23.46
N SER A 107 9.88 -12.70 -22.78
CA SER A 107 9.44 -14.07 -23.08
C SER A 107 7.94 -14.19 -23.41
N GLY A 108 7.17 -13.10 -23.31
CA GLY A 108 5.72 -13.11 -23.46
C GLY A 108 4.98 -13.83 -22.32
N ASN A 109 5.70 -14.32 -21.32
CA ASN A 109 5.16 -15.11 -20.21
C ASN A 109 5.93 -14.80 -18.91
N CYS A 110 5.45 -15.30 -17.77
CA CYS A 110 6.18 -15.26 -16.52
C CYS A 110 6.04 -16.61 -15.82
N ASN A 111 7.01 -16.97 -14.98
CA ASN A 111 6.92 -18.23 -14.23
C ASN A 111 5.73 -18.20 -13.25
N PRO A 112 4.70 -19.04 -13.43
CA PRO A 112 3.50 -19.00 -12.60
C PRO A 112 3.76 -19.32 -11.12
N SER A 113 4.72 -20.20 -10.83
CA SER A 113 5.11 -20.54 -9.45
C SER A 113 5.77 -19.34 -8.77
N TRP A 114 6.69 -18.67 -9.46
CA TRP A 114 7.33 -17.45 -8.96
C TRP A 114 6.29 -16.34 -8.71
N LEU A 115 5.39 -16.11 -9.67
CA LEU A 115 4.34 -15.10 -9.54
C LEU A 115 3.39 -15.41 -8.38
N SER A 116 2.96 -16.66 -8.24
CA SER A 116 2.12 -17.11 -7.13
C SER A 116 2.78 -16.85 -5.77
N THR A 117 4.06 -17.21 -5.62
CA THR A 117 4.82 -16.94 -4.40
C THR A 117 4.87 -15.43 -4.11
N LYS A 118 5.16 -14.60 -5.11
CA LYS A 118 5.25 -13.15 -4.91
C LYS A 118 3.92 -12.48 -4.58
N LEU A 119 2.84 -12.90 -5.21
CA LEU A 119 1.50 -12.43 -4.86
C LEU A 119 1.14 -12.80 -3.40
N MET A 120 1.51 -13.99 -2.94
CA MET A 120 1.25 -14.41 -1.56
C MET A 120 2.10 -13.64 -0.55
N GLU A 121 3.38 -13.42 -0.83
CA GLU A 121 4.27 -12.58 -0.01
C GLU A 121 3.69 -11.17 0.14
N ILE A 122 3.30 -10.53 -0.97
CA ILE A 122 2.70 -9.19 -0.98
C ILE A 122 1.38 -9.19 -0.20
N ALA A 123 0.52 -10.20 -0.38
CA ALA A 123 -0.72 -10.30 0.37
C ALA A 123 -0.49 -10.37 1.89
N ASN A 124 0.52 -11.11 2.33
CA ASN A 124 0.87 -11.22 3.75
C ASN A 124 1.37 -9.89 4.33
N ILE A 125 2.24 -9.19 3.59
CA ILE A 125 2.71 -7.84 3.94
C ILE A 125 1.53 -6.88 4.12
N ILE A 126 0.61 -6.86 3.14
CA ILE A 126 -0.56 -5.98 3.15
C ILE A 126 -1.49 -6.33 4.32
N CYS A 127 -1.65 -7.61 4.64
CA CYS A 127 -2.42 -8.02 5.81
C CYS A 127 -1.80 -7.53 7.12
N ILE A 128 -0.48 -7.62 7.29
CA ILE A 128 0.21 -7.07 8.45
C ILE A 128 -0.04 -5.57 8.55
N ALA A 129 0.14 -4.82 7.46
CA ALA A 129 -0.13 -3.38 7.42
C ALA A 129 -1.58 -3.05 7.81
N SER A 130 -2.56 -3.77 7.26
CA SER A 130 -3.98 -3.59 7.61
C SER A 130 -4.28 -3.90 9.09
N GLY A 131 -3.58 -4.88 9.68
CA GLY A 131 -3.70 -5.24 11.09
C GLY A 131 -3.16 -4.14 11.99
N LEU A 132 -2.01 -3.57 11.65
CA LEU A 132 -1.40 -2.44 12.35
C LEU A 132 -2.31 -1.20 12.31
N LEU A 133 -2.83 -0.83 11.15
CA LEU A 133 -3.75 0.31 11.03
C LEU A 133 -5.03 0.13 11.87
N ARG A 134 -5.54 -1.09 11.98
CA ARG A 134 -6.68 -1.40 12.87
C ARG A 134 -6.34 -1.33 14.33
N ALA A 135 -5.21 -1.90 14.75
CA ALA A 135 -4.75 -1.80 16.12
C ALA A 135 -4.60 -0.32 16.52
N PHE A 136 -4.01 0.47 15.63
CA PHE A 136 -3.79 1.88 15.81
C PHE A 136 -5.11 2.67 15.85
N SER A 137 -6.06 2.39 14.95
CA SER A 137 -7.42 2.96 15.00
C SER A 137 -8.13 2.62 16.32
N ASN A 138 -8.00 1.38 16.80
CA ASN A 138 -8.60 0.97 18.07
C ASN A 138 -8.01 1.72 19.28
N SER A 139 -6.69 1.99 19.27
CA SER A 139 -6.04 2.80 20.32
C SER A 139 -6.49 4.26 20.35
N LEU A 140 -7.10 4.74 19.26
CA LEU A 140 -7.60 6.11 19.14
C LEU A 140 -9.12 6.23 19.46
N LYS A 141 -9.86 5.10 19.59
CA LYS A 141 -11.33 5.08 19.77
C LYS A 141 -11.84 5.73 21.06
N ASP A 142 -11.05 5.72 22.12
CA ASP A 142 -11.49 6.25 23.44
C ASP A 142 -11.39 7.78 23.54
N ASN A 143 -11.00 8.46 22.45
CA ASN A 143 -10.72 9.89 22.44
C ASN A 143 -11.93 10.68 21.91
N GLN A 144 -12.45 11.64 22.69
CA GLN A 144 -13.64 12.44 22.35
C GLN A 144 -13.38 13.61 21.36
N ASN A 145 -12.15 13.73 20.83
CA ASN A 145 -11.81 14.78 19.86
C ASN A 145 -12.32 14.40 18.46
N GLU A 146 -13.06 15.31 17.82
CA GLU A 146 -13.60 15.15 16.46
C GLU A 146 -12.52 14.78 15.43
N ASN A 147 -11.33 15.40 15.50
CA ASN A 147 -10.22 15.08 14.59
C ASN A 147 -9.71 13.65 14.80
N THR A 148 -9.65 13.19 16.05
CA THR A 148 -9.25 11.81 16.36
C THR A 148 -10.28 10.80 15.85
N TRP A 149 -11.57 11.12 15.97
CA TRP A 149 -12.64 10.28 15.42
C TRP A 149 -12.58 10.18 13.89
N ARG A 150 -12.33 11.29 13.19
CA ARG A 150 -12.13 11.29 11.73
C ARG A 150 -10.93 10.44 11.33
N THR A 151 -9.80 10.61 12.00
CA THR A 151 -8.59 9.78 11.80
C THR A 151 -8.88 8.29 12.03
N CYS A 152 -9.65 7.94 13.07
CA CYS A 152 -10.09 6.56 13.32
C CYS A 152 -10.85 5.94 12.14
N LEU A 153 -11.83 6.68 11.59
CA LEU A 153 -12.63 6.21 10.46
C LEU A 153 -11.80 6.03 9.20
N ILE A 154 -10.88 6.96 8.94
CA ILE A 154 -10.02 6.89 7.76
C ILE A 154 -9.06 5.70 7.87
N LEU A 155 -8.44 5.48 9.03
CA LEU A 155 -7.59 4.31 9.27
C LEU A 155 -8.36 2.99 9.08
N GLN A 156 -9.63 2.93 9.49
CA GLN A 156 -10.48 1.75 9.26
C GLN A 156 -10.78 1.54 7.78
N THR A 157 -11.09 2.62 7.07
CA THR A 157 -11.38 2.58 5.63
C THR A 157 -10.15 2.11 4.84
N ILE A 158 -8.97 2.69 5.12
CA ILE A 158 -7.71 2.28 4.52
C ILE A 158 -7.41 0.80 4.83
N ALA A 159 -7.61 0.37 6.08
CA ALA A 159 -7.38 -1.03 6.45
C ALA A 159 -8.29 -1.98 5.67
N GLN A 160 -9.56 -1.63 5.45
CA GLN A 160 -10.48 -2.40 4.62
C GLN A 160 -10.02 -2.45 3.16
N ASP A 161 -9.60 -1.32 2.59
CA ASP A 161 -9.08 -1.28 1.21
C ASP A 161 -7.85 -2.19 1.04
N LEU A 162 -6.92 -2.16 2.00
CA LEU A 162 -5.76 -3.05 2.03
C LEU A 162 -6.17 -4.52 2.10
N GLU A 163 -7.18 -4.88 2.89
CA GLU A 163 -7.67 -6.27 2.93
C GLU A 163 -8.21 -6.75 1.59
N ILE A 164 -8.95 -5.88 0.88
CA ILE A 164 -9.46 -6.26 -0.45
C ILE A 164 -8.29 -6.46 -1.41
N ILE A 165 -7.25 -5.63 -1.34
CA ILE A 165 -6.02 -5.82 -2.14
C ILE A 165 -5.36 -7.17 -1.80
N ALA A 166 -5.17 -7.46 -0.51
CA ALA A 166 -4.56 -8.72 -0.06
C ALA A 166 -5.37 -9.95 -0.50
N ASN A 167 -6.69 -9.91 -0.37
CA ASN A 167 -7.57 -11.00 -0.81
C ASN A 167 -7.52 -11.19 -2.33
N THR A 168 -7.44 -10.11 -3.09
CA THR A 168 -7.26 -10.16 -4.54
C THR A 168 -5.92 -10.84 -4.89
N HIS A 169 -4.83 -10.46 -4.21
CA HIS A 169 -3.52 -11.06 -4.43
C HIS A 169 -3.50 -12.55 -4.07
N ARG A 170 -4.14 -12.96 -2.96
CA ARG A 170 -4.29 -14.39 -2.60
C ARG A 170 -5.06 -15.16 -3.65
N TYR A 171 -6.18 -14.61 -4.11
CA TYR A 171 -6.99 -15.24 -5.16
C TYR A 171 -6.18 -15.46 -6.44
N LEU A 172 -5.42 -14.45 -6.88
CA LEU A 172 -4.56 -14.55 -8.06
C LEU A 172 -3.36 -15.47 -7.84
N ALA A 173 -2.80 -15.52 -6.63
CA ALA A 173 -1.75 -16.47 -6.28
C ALA A 173 -2.24 -17.92 -6.43
N SER A 174 -3.49 -18.20 -6.08
CA SER A 174 -4.12 -19.51 -6.29
C SER A 174 -4.57 -19.75 -7.73
N ASN A 175 -4.65 -18.70 -8.57
CA ASN A 175 -5.14 -18.76 -9.95
C ASN A 175 -4.22 -18.00 -10.92
N PRO A 176 -2.90 -18.30 -10.99
CA PRO A 176 -1.95 -17.49 -11.76
C PRO A 176 -2.23 -17.50 -13.27
N LYS A 177 -2.95 -18.51 -13.76
CA LYS A 177 -3.42 -18.64 -15.14
C LYS A 177 -4.34 -17.49 -15.60
N MET A 178 -4.93 -16.75 -14.66
CA MET A 178 -5.72 -15.55 -14.98
C MET A 178 -4.84 -14.36 -15.41
N LEU A 179 -3.55 -14.40 -15.07
CA LEU A 179 -2.61 -13.33 -15.35
C LEU A 179 -1.76 -13.63 -16.59
N VAL A 180 -1.47 -14.91 -16.85
CA VAL A 180 -0.58 -15.32 -17.95
C VAL A 180 -1.28 -16.29 -18.88
N LYS A 181 -1.11 -16.09 -20.19
CA LYS A 181 -1.64 -17.00 -21.21
C LYS A 181 -1.00 -18.38 -21.04
N GLU A 182 -1.83 -19.44 -21.04
CA GLU A 182 -1.33 -20.80 -21.18
C GLU A 182 -0.70 -20.93 -22.57
N LEU A 183 0.55 -21.44 -22.62
CA LEU A 183 1.22 -21.86 -23.85
C LEU A 183 0.77 -23.27 -24.23
#